data_AF-A0A7S3D5V3-F1
#
_entry.id   AF-A0A7S3D5V3-F1
#
_cell.length_a   1.000
_cell.length_b   1.000
_cell.length_c   1.000
_cell.angle_alpha   90.00
_cell.angle_beta   90.00
_cell.angle_gamma   90.00
#
_symmetry.space_group_name_H-M   'P 1'
#
loop_
_entity.id
_entity.type
_entity.pdbx_description
1 polymer ?
#
loop_
_entity_poly.entity_id
_entity_poly.type
_entity_poly.pdbx_seq_one_letter_code
_entity_poly.pdbx_strand_id
1 'polypeptide(L)'
;VFSFLVSTKVCDTAVFKQWPSVIMEEVKAFLDKEHPEEYEVKSALGKFKIVAKLTGHELPLHLQQIKTYFSSKKYKMWKQYYSADYSKYEPHIVPHKKNPKQLFCRVTGMTLNKIPSEVEKHVNGRKYKQMLTYFQDDVKVLKQKYNKAVEELAEEDKEALGGVESDSDERAIEEEEDMAVADEADEGDDEDEDEDED
;
A
#
# COMPACT_ATOMS: atom_id res chain seq x y z
N VAL A 1 -40.42 33.38 55.88
CA VAL A 1 -39.10 33.48 55.22
C VAL A 1 -38.87 32.12 54.56
N PHE A 2 -39.34 31.92 53.31
CA PHE A 2 -38.53 32.00 52.07
C PHE A 2 -37.27 31.11 52.19
N SER A 3 -36.97 30.10 51.38
CA SER A 3 -37.29 29.78 49.98
C SER A 3 -37.07 28.26 49.79
N PHE A 4 -37.90 27.53 49.04
CA PHE A 4 -37.73 27.22 47.60
C PHE A 4 -36.29 26.81 47.20
N LEU A 5 -36.07 25.51 46.95
CA LEU A 5 -35.65 25.04 45.63
C LEU A 5 -35.70 23.51 45.55
N VAL A 6 -36.74 23.00 44.87
CA VAL A 6 -36.71 21.70 44.21
C VAL A 6 -35.70 21.82 43.07
N SER A 7 -34.56 21.16 43.17
CA SER A 7 -33.60 21.08 42.06
C SER A 7 -33.82 19.77 41.30
N THR A 8 -34.77 19.82 40.37
CA THR A 8 -34.79 18.97 39.19
C THR A 8 -33.56 19.30 38.35
N LYS A 9 -32.60 18.38 38.32
CA LYS A 9 -31.63 18.29 37.23
C LYS A 9 -31.82 16.95 36.53
N VAL A 10 -32.76 17.00 35.59
CA VAL A 10 -32.69 16.26 34.35
C VAL A 10 -31.46 16.81 33.61
N CYS A 11 -30.41 16.01 33.48
CA CYS A 11 -29.41 16.22 32.44
C CYS A 11 -28.93 14.86 31.95
N ASP A 12 -29.12 14.69 30.65
CA ASP A 12 -28.37 13.82 29.77
C ASP A 12 -28.58 12.33 29.95
N THR A 13 -29.68 11.92 29.34
CA THR A 13 -29.72 10.90 28.27
C THR A 13 -28.36 10.62 27.61
N ALA A 14 -27.43 10.01 28.34
CA ALA A 14 -26.55 9.04 27.76
C ALA A 14 -27.44 7.84 27.45
N VAL A 15 -28.00 7.84 26.25
CA VAL A 15 -28.43 6.63 25.57
C VAL A 15 -27.16 5.80 25.42
N PHE A 16 -26.80 5.11 26.50
CA PHE A 16 -25.92 3.96 26.48
C PHE A 16 -26.66 2.99 25.56
N LYS A 17 -26.32 3.06 24.27
CA LYS A 17 -26.85 2.21 23.21
C LYS A 17 -26.44 0.80 23.57
N GLN A 18 -27.27 0.18 24.41
CA GLN A 18 -27.19 -1.21 24.78
C GLN A 18 -27.13 -1.98 23.47
N TRP A 19 -25.98 -2.61 23.25
CA TRP A 19 -25.79 -3.56 22.19
C TRP A 19 -26.85 -4.66 22.37
N PRO A 20 -27.55 -5.13 21.33
CA PRO A 20 -28.38 -6.33 21.45
C PRO A 20 -27.44 -7.51 21.73
N SER A 21 -27.26 -7.82 23.01
CA SER A 21 -26.14 -8.62 23.54
C SER A 21 -26.08 -10.03 22.95
N VAL A 22 -27.23 -10.61 22.59
CA VAL A 22 -27.32 -12.03 22.25
C VAL A 22 -26.90 -12.32 20.79
N ILE A 23 -27.13 -11.39 19.85
CA ILE A 23 -26.85 -11.63 18.42
C ILE A 23 -25.38 -11.31 18.09
N MET A 24 -24.77 -10.39 18.84
CA MET A 24 -23.39 -9.94 18.60
C MET A 24 -22.33 -10.92 19.11
N GLU A 25 -22.58 -11.66 20.19
CA GLU A 25 -21.57 -12.53 20.79
C GLU A 25 -21.24 -13.74 19.90
N GLU A 26 -22.25 -14.39 19.32
CA GLU A 26 -22.06 -15.48 18.35
C GLU A 26 -21.40 -14.99 17.05
N VAL A 27 -21.78 -13.80 16.57
CA VAL A 27 -21.19 -13.19 15.37
C VAL A 27 -19.73 -12.86 15.62
N LYS A 28 -19.43 -12.24 16.77
CA LYS A 28 -18.07 -11.88 17.16
C LYS A 28 -17.21 -13.12 17.36
N ALA A 29 -17.71 -14.14 18.07
CA ALA A 29 -17.00 -15.40 18.25
C ALA A 29 -16.71 -16.12 16.93
N PHE A 30 -17.64 -16.06 15.96
CA PHE A 30 -17.41 -16.60 14.62
C PHE A 30 -16.33 -15.82 13.85
N LEU A 31 -16.39 -14.49 13.89
CA LEU A 31 -15.44 -13.63 13.19
C LEU A 31 -14.04 -13.68 13.81
N ASP A 32 -13.92 -13.70 15.13
CA ASP A 32 -12.64 -13.81 15.83
C ASP A 32 -11.97 -15.17 15.59
N LYS A 33 -12.76 -16.23 15.42
CA LYS A 33 -12.25 -17.58 15.15
C LYS A 33 -11.78 -17.76 13.70
N GLU A 34 -12.56 -17.27 12.73
CA GLU A 34 -12.31 -17.55 11.32
C GLU A 34 -11.48 -16.44 10.63
N HIS A 35 -11.62 -15.19 11.09
CA HIS A 35 -11.16 -13.99 10.38
C HIS A 35 -10.82 -12.80 11.32
N PRO A 36 -9.91 -12.94 12.30
CA PRO A 36 -9.70 -11.93 13.36
C PRO A 36 -9.24 -10.55 12.88
N GLU A 37 -8.58 -10.44 11.73
CA GLU A 37 -8.05 -9.15 11.23
C GLU A 37 -8.81 -8.57 10.03
N GLU A 38 -9.78 -9.31 9.47
CA GLU A 38 -10.33 -9.04 8.13
C GLU A 38 -11.63 -8.20 8.15
N TYR A 39 -12.11 -7.72 9.32
CA TYR A 39 -13.39 -7.01 9.43
C TYR A 39 -13.34 -5.75 10.30
N GLU A 40 -14.29 -4.83 10.03
CA GLU A 40 -14.55 -3.62 10.81
C GLU A 40 -16.05 -3.52 11.11
N VAL A 41 -16.42 -3.15 12.33
CA VAL A 41 -17.83 -2.93 12.70
C VAL A 41 -18.14 -1.45 12.62
N LYS A 42 -19.09 -1.07 11.78
CA LYS A 42 -19.59 0.31 11.68
C LYS A 42 -21.00 0.40 12.24
N SER A 43 -21.28 1.42 13.04
CA SER A 43 -22.64 1.74 13.49
C SER A 43 -23.12 3.01 12.81
N ALA A 44 -24.18 2.91 12.00
CA ALA A 44 -24.83 4.06 11.38
C ALA A 44 -26.30 4.08 11.78
N LEU A 45 -26.77 5.19 12.35
CA LEU A 45 -28.19 5.44 12.65
C LEU A 45 -28.88 4.34 13.50
N GLY A 46 -28.14 3.72 14.43
CA GLY A 46 -28.68 2.65 15.30
C GLY A 46 -28.73 1.26 14.65
N LYS A 47 -28.22 1.12 13.42
CA LYS A 47 -28.00 -0.18 12.77
C LYS A 47 -26.50 -0.47 12.74
N PHE A 48 -26.15 -1.67 13.14
CA PHE A 48 -24.78 -2.17 13.05
C PHE A 48 -24.59 -2.85 11.69
N LYS A 49 -23.41 -2.70 11.11
CA LYS A 49 -22.96 -3.38 9.89
C LYS A 49 -21.52 -3.84 10.06
N ILE A 50 -21.18 -4.92 9.35
CA ILE A 50 -19.80 -5.43 9.28
C ILE A 50 -19.25 -5.09 7.90
N VAL A 51 -18.08 -4.45 7.85
CA VAL A 51 -17.36 -4.15 6.62
C VAL A 51 -16.18 -5.11 6.53
N ALA A 52 -16.11 -5.90 5.46
CA ALA A 52 -14.95 -6.74 5.20
C ALA A 52 -13.82 -5.86 4.62
N LYS A 53 -12.66 -5.78 5.29
CA LYS A 53 -11.54 -4.90 4.88
C LYS A 53 -11.02 -5.23 3.49
N LEU A 54 -10.94 -6.53 3.18
CA LEU A 54 -10.44 -7.02 1.90
C LEU A 54 -11.26 -6.51 0.71
N THR A 55 -12.59 -6.49 0.88
CA THR A 55 -13.53 -6.28 -0.22
C THR A 55 -14.22 -4.92 -0.16
N GLY A 56 -14.21 -4.27 1.00
CA GLY A 56 -15.01 -3.08 1.33
C GLY A 56 -16.51 -3.35 1.38
N HIS A 57 -16.95 -4.62 1.38
CA HIS A 57 -18.37 -4.95 1.31
C HIS A 57 -19.05 -4.81 2.67
N GLU A 58 -20.19 -4.13 2.71
CA GLU A 58 -21.01 -3.98 3.91
C GLU A 58 -22.01 -5.13 4.05
N LEU A 59 -21.97 -5.82 5.19
CA LEU A 59 -22.83 -6.95 5.53
C LEU A 59 -23.73 -6.58 6.72
N PRO A 60 -24.99 -7.05 6.73
CA PRO A 60 -25.83 -6.96 7.91
C PRO A 60 -25.27 -7.83 9.04
N LEU A 61 -25.63 -7.49 10.28
CA LEU A 61 -25.36 -8.30 11.48
C LEU A 61 -26.25 -9.54 11.54
N HIS A 62 -26.14 -10.41 10.54
CA HIS A 62 -26.91 -11.64 10.47
C HIS A 62 -25.98 -12.82 10.19
N LEU A 63 -25.88 -13.74 11.14
CA LEU A 63 -24.96 -14.88 11.10
C LEU A 63 -24.99 -15.67 9.79
N GLN A 64 -26.19 -15.98 9.28
CA GLN A 64 -26.31 -16.79 8.06
C GLN A 64 -25.78 -16.05 6.83
N GLN A 65 -25.98 -14.73 6.75
CA GLN A 65 -25.51 -13.92 5.63
C GLN A 65 -23.99 -13.79 5.68
N ILE A 66 -23.44 -13.58 6.87
CA ILE A 66 -21.99 -13.53 7.12
C ILE A 66 -21.35 -14.87 6.73
N LYS A 67 -21.84 -15.99 7.25
CA LYS A 67 -21.35 -17.33 6.92
C LYS A 67 -21.42 -17.61 5.42
N THR A 68 -22.53 -17.26 4.77
CA THR A 68 -22.71 -17.42 3.32
C THR A 68 -21.71 -16.57 2.54
N TYR A 69 -21.46 -15.33 2.97
CA TYR A 69 -20.50 -14.44 2.33
C TYR A 69 -19.07 -14.97 2.42
N PHE A 70 -18.59 -15.32 3.61
CA PHE A 70 -17.23 -15.83 3.83
C PHE A 70 -17.02 -17.21 3.17
N SER A 71 -18.06 -18.05 3.12
CA SER A 71 -18.02 -19.34 2.42
C SER A 71 -18.16 -19.23 0.90
N SER A 72 -18.58 -18.06 0.38
CA SER A 72 -18.85 -17.85 -1.04
C SER A 72 -17.59 -18.04 -1.90
N LYS A 73 -17.80 -18.52 -3.14
CA LYS A 73 -16.73 -18.69 -4.12
C LYS A 73 -16.00 -17.37 -4.40
N LYS A 74 -16.72 -16.25 -4.43
CA LYS A 74 -16.16 -14.92 -4.70
C LYS A 74 -15.19 -14.49 -3.62
N TYR A 75 -15.57 -14.64 -2.34
CA TYR A 75 -14.70 -14.27 -1.23
C TYR A 75 -13.43 -15.11 -1.20
N LYS A 76 -13.55 -16.43 -1.37
CA LYS A 76 -12.41 -17.34 -1.43
C LYS A 76 -11.44 -17.00 -2.56
N MET A 77 -11.95 -16.66 -3.74
CA MET A 77 -11.11 -16.20 -4.85
C MET A 77 -10.38 -14.91 -4.49
N TRP A 78 -11.07 -13.90 -3.94
CA TRP A 78 -10.43 -12.65 -3.57
C TRP A 78 -9.36 -12.85 -2.50
N LYS A 79 -9.64 -13.69 -1.48
CA LYS A 79 -8.64 -14.05 -0.47
C LYS A 79 -7.39 -14.65 -1.11
N GLN A 80 -7.54 -15.61 -2.03
CA GLN A 80 -6.41 -16.19 -2.76
C GLN A 80 -5.63 -15.16 -3.60
N TYR A 81 -6.31 -14.16 -4.15
CA TYR A 81 -5.71 -13.14 -5.00
C TYR A 81 -4.85 -12.14 -4.23
N TYR A 82 -5.37 -11.65 -3.11
CA TYR A 82 -4.68 -10.64 -2.31
C TYR A 82 -3.72 -11.24 -1.27
N SER A 83 -3.86 -12.52 -0.93
CA SER A 83 -2.90 -13.25 -0.07
C SER A 83 -1.76 -13.92 -0.86
N ALA A 84 -1.70 -13.76 -2.18
CA ALA A 84 -0.63 -14.35 -2.98
C ALA A 84 0.67 -13.55 -2.85
N ASP A 85 1.78 -14.25 -2.63
CA ASP A 85 3.11 -13.65 -2.58
C ASP A 85 3.62 -13.35 -4.00
N TYR A 86 3.84 -12.07 -4.28
CA TYR A 86 4.37 -11.59 -5.57
C TYR A 86 5.87 -11.30 -5.55
N SER A 87 6.53 -11.50 -4.41
CA SER A 87 7.97 -11.28 -4.24
C SER A 87 8.83 -12.08 -5.23
N LYS A 88 8.33 -13.21 -5.73
CA LYS A 88 8.99 -14.01 -6.77
C LYS A 88 9.19 -13.29 -8.11
N TYR A 89 8.49 -12.17 -8.35
CA TYR A 89 8.58 -11.36 -9.57
C TYR A 89 9.31 -10.03 -9.36
N GLU A 90 9.80 -9.77 -8.14
CA GLU A 90 10.71 -8.67 -7.90
C GLU A 90 12.06 -8.97 -8.57
N PRO A 91 12.74 -7.98 -9.18
CA PRO A 91 12.51 -6.54 -9.10
C PRO A 91 11.70 -5.96 -10.27
N HIS A 92 10.91 -6.73 -11.02
CA HIS A 92 10.22 -6.18 -12.20
C HIS A 92 8.76 -5.80 -11.93
N ILE A 93 8.08 -6.58 -11.09
CA ILE A 93 6.67 -6.35 -10.73
C ILE A 93 6.62 -5.88 -9.28
N VAL A 94 6.17 -4.65 -9.08
CA VAL A 94 6.09 -3.98 -7.77
C VAL A 94 4.66 -3.56 -7.46
N PRO A 95 4.28 -3.36 -6.18
CA PRO A 95 3.00 -2.74 -5.87
C PRO A 95 2.91 -1.32 -6.46
N HIS A 96 1.74 -0.95 -6.98
CA HIS A 96 1.54 0.38 -7.56
C HIS A 96 1.49 1.45 -6.46
N LYS A 97 2.25 2.54 -6.62
CA LYS A 97 2.39 3.60 -5.60
C LYS A 97 1.06 4.23 -5.19
N LYS A 98 0.22 4.62 -6.16
CA LYS A 98 -1.09 5.26 -5.90
C LYS A 98 -2.21 4.27 -5.57
N ASN A 99 -2.09 3.01 -6.02
CA ASN A 99 -3.20 2.05 -6.05
C ASN A 99 -2.76 0.72 -5.41
N PRO A 100 -2.97 0.53 -4.11
CA PRO A 100 -2.46 -0.65 -3.40
C PRO A 100 -3.11 -1.97 -3.84
N LYS A 101 -4.21 -1.91 -4.59
CA LYS A 101 -4.91 -3.09 -5.16
C LYS A 101 -4.31 -3.56 -6.49
N GLN A 102 -3.40 -2.79 -7.07
CA GLN A 102 -2.80 -3.07 -8.37
C GLN A 102 -1.28 -3.27 -8.23
N LEU A 103 -0.71 -3.95 -9.22
CA LEU A 103 0.72 -4.10 -9.41
C LEU A 103 1.15 -3.25 -10.60
N PHE A 104 2.42 -2.88 -10.64
CA PHE A 104 3.02 -2.14 -11.73
C PHE A 104 4.25 -2.90 -12.24
N CYS A 105 4.33 -3.08 -13.56
CA CYS A 105 5.46 -3.71 -14.21
C CYS A 105 6.43 -2.64 -14.71
N ARG A 106 7.62 -2.55 -14.11
CA ARG A 106 8.67 -1.59 -14.50
C ARG A 106 9.16 -1.80 -15.93
N VAL A 107 9.19 -3.05 -16.39
CA VAL A 107 9.70 -3.43 -17.71
C VAL A 107 8.75 -2.98 -18.83
N THR A 108 7.44 -3.12 -18.63
CA THR A 108 6.44 -2.82 -19.67
C THR A 108 5.72 -1.50 -19.47
N GLY A 109 5.88 -0.85 -18.31
CA GLY A 109 5.14 0.36 -17.93
C GLY A 109 3.64 0.13 -17.71
N MET A 110 3.20 -1.13 -17.58
CA MET A 110 1.77 -1.46 -17.48
C MET A 110 1.36 -1.75 -16.04
N THR A 111 0.15 -1.28 -15.69
CA THR A 111 -0.53 -1.65 -14.45
C THR A 111 -1.26 -2.97 -14.63
N LEU A 112 -1.13 -3.87 -13.64
CA LEU A 112 -1.70 -5.22 -13.61
C LEU A 112 -2.60 -5.38 -12.40
N ASN A 113 -3.63 -6.21 -12.51
CA ASN A 113 -4.42 -6.60 -11.34
C ASN A 113 -3.65 -7.61 -10.49
N LYS A 114 -3.95 -7.64 -9.18
CA LYS A 114 -3.46 -8.67 -8.25
C LYS A 114 -4.17 -10.00 -8.48
N ILE A 115 -4.01 -10.59 -9.66
CA ILE A 115 -4.55 -11.91 -10.01
C ILE A 115 -3.37 -12.77 -10.44
N PRO A 116 -3.03 -13.85 -9.69
CA PRO A 116 -1.84 -14.66 -9.98
C PRO A 116 -1.77 -15.16 -11.42
N SER A 117 -2.90 -15.63 -11.96
CA SER A 117 -2.97 -16.11 -13.35
C SER A 117 -2.71 -15.01 -14.39
N GLU A 118 -3.12 -13.77 -14.12
CA GLU A 118 -2.89 -12.63 -15.03
C GLU A 118 -1.41 -12.24 -15.01
N VAL A 119 -0.81 -12.17 -13.82
CA VAL A 119 0.61 -11.89 -13.63
C VAL A 119 1.48 -12.95 -14.31
N GLU A 120 1.16 -14.24 -14.14
CA GLU A 120 1.88 -15.33 -14.80
C GLU A 120 1.80 -15.26 -16.32
N LYS A 121 0.64 -14.91 -16.88
CA LYS A 121 0.47 -14.71 -18.32
C LYS A 121 1.26 -13.51 -18.81
N HIS A 122 1.30 -12.43 -18.04
CA HIS A 122 2.06 -11.24 -18.38
C HIS A 122 3.56 -11.54 -18.45
N VAL A 123 4.13 -12.16 -17.42
CA VAL A 123 5.57 -12.50 -17.34
C VAL A 123 5.96 -13.50 -18.43
N ASN A 124 5.11 -14.49 -18.72
CA ASN A 124 5.38 -15.44 -19.79
C ASN A 124 5.09 -14.92 -21.20
N GLY A 125 4.44 -13.75 -21.29
CA GLY A 125 4.00 -13.16 -22.54
C GLY A 125 5.15 -12.68 -23.43
N ARG A 126 4.91 -12.69 -24.74
CA ARG A 126 5.88 -12.25 -25.75
C ARG A 126 6.32 -10.79 -25.53
N LYS A 127 5.37 -9.90 -25.24
CA LYS A 127 5.63 -8.46 -25.01
C LYS A 127 6.58 -8.25 -23.83
N TYR A 128 6.35 -8.93 -22.71
CA TYR A 128 7.20 -8.82 -21.53
C TYR A 128 8.64 -9.27 -21.85
N LYS A 129 8.79 -10.44 -22.48
CA LYS A 129 10.12 -10.97 -22.85
C LYS A 129 10.88 -10.05 -23.80
N GLN A 130 10.19 -9.46 -24.78
CA GLN A 130 10.79 -8.48 -25.69
C GLN A 130 11.19 -7.19 -24.97
N MET A 131 10.31 -6.64 -24.13
CA MET A 131 10.63 -5.43 -23.38
C MET A 131 11.74 -5.66 -22.35
N LEU A 132 11.84 -6.87 -21.80
CA LEU A 132 12.88 -7.22 -20.82
C LEU A 132 14.28 -7.12 -21.43
N THR A 133 14.47 -7.54 -22.68
CA THR A 133 15.78 -7.43 -23.35
C THR A 133 16.16 -5.97 -23.56
N TYR A 134 15.23 -5.14 -24.05
CA TYR A 134 15.48 -3.70 -24.23
C TYR A 134 15.75 -3.01 -22.89
N PHE A 135 14.93 -3.29 -21.88
CA PHE A 135 15.09 -2.72 -20.54
C PHE A 135 16.45 -3.05 -19.93
N GLN A 136 16.94 -4.28 -20.07
CA GLN A 136 18.27 -4.65 -19.58
C GLN A 136 19.40 -3.91 -20.29
N ASP A 137 19.28 -3.69 -21.59
CA ASP A 137 20.30 -2.97 -22.35
C ASP A 137 20.27 -1.47 -22.04
N ASP A 138 19.09 -0.87 -21.93
CA ASP A 138 18.93 0.53 -21.51
C ASP A 138 19.50 0.77 -20.11
N VAL A 139 19.23 -0.12 -19.15
CA VAL A 139 19.78 -0.03 -17.80
C VAL A 139 21.31 -0.11 -17.81
N LYS A 140 21.92 -0.97 -18.64
CA LYS A 140 23.39 -1.03 -18.76
C LYS A 140 23.96 0.27 -19.31
N VAL A 141 23.35 0.80 -20.38
CA VAL A 141 23.80 2.06 -21.00
C VAL A 141 23.68 3.23 -20.02
N LEU A 142 22.56 3.32 -19.29
CA LEU A 142 22.37 4.34 -18.25
C LEU A 142 23.39 4.22 -17.12
N LYS A 143 23.67 2.99 -16.65
CA LYS A 143 24.67 2.76 -15.61
C LYS A 143 26.08 3.16 -16.06
N GLN A 144 26.44 2.87 -17.31
CA GLN A 144 27.73 3.29 -17.87
C GLN A 144 27.84 4.82 -17.96
N LYS A 145 26.79 5.50 -18.41
CA LYS A 145 26.75 6.97 -18.47
C LYS A 145 26.85 7.59 -17.08
N TYR A 146 26.12 7.04 -16.11
CA TYR A 146 26.18 7.50 -14.71
C TYR A 146 27.58 7.34 -14.13
N ASN A 147 28.18 6.15 -14.24
CA ASN A 147 29.53 5.90 -13.73
C ASN A 147 30.56 6.84 -14.36
N LYS A 148 30.45 7.07 -15.67
CA LYS A 148 31.32 8.00 -16.38
C LYS A 148 31.18 9.44 -15.85
N ALA A 149 29.95 9.92 -15.65
CA ALA A 149 29.71 11.25 -15.10
C ALA A 149 30.25 11.40 -13.66
N VAL A 150 30.13 10.36 -12.83
CA VAL A 150 30.68 10.34 -11.48
C VAL A 150 32.21 10.37 -11.49
N GLU A 151 32.83 9.64 -12.41
CA GLU A 151 34.30 9.65 -12.59
C GLU A 151 34.81 11.02 -13.05
N GLU A 152 34.15 11.65 -14.04
CA GLU A 152 34.50 12.99 -14.52
C GLU A 152 34.41 14.04 -13.40
N LEU A 153 33.34 14.02 -12.58
CA LEU A 153 33.20 14.91 -11.42
C LEU A 153 34.29 14.67 -10.36
N ALA A 154 34.68 13.41 -10.14
CA ALA A 154 35.73 13.07 -9.18
C ALA A 154 37.13 13.49 -9.64
N GLU A 155 37.38 13.52 -10.95
CA GLU A 155 38.62 14.06 -11.53
C GLU A 155 38.67 15.59 -11.40
N GLU A 156 37.55 16.29 -11.64
CA GLU A 156 37.44 17.75 -11.44
C GLU A 156 37.71 18.16 -9.97
N ASP A 157 37.17 17.42 -9.00
CA ASP A 157 37.42 17.67 -7.57
C ASP A 157 38.88 17.41 -7.17
N LYS A 158 39.54 16.42 -7.80
CA LYS A 158 40.98 16.16 -7.58
C LYS A 158 41.87 17.24 -8.18
N GLU A 159 41.50 17.80 -9.33
CA GLU A 159 42.23 18.93 -9.93
C GLU A 159 42.00 20.23 -9.14
N ALA A 160 40.80 20.47 -8.61
CA ALA A 160 40.47 21.65 -7.81
C ALA A 160 41.19 21.70 -6.44
N LEU A 161 41.54 20.54 -5.87
CA LEU A 161 42.22 20.43 -4.57
C LEU A 161 43.76 20.43 -4.65
N GLY A 162 44.36 20.69 -5.81
CA GLY A 162 45.76 21.08 -5.95
C GLY A 162 46.75 20.26 -5.12
N GLY A 163 46.95 18.98 -5.47
CA GLY A 163 48.13 18.19 -5.10
C GLY A 163 48.63 18.36 -3.66
N VAL A 164 47.87 17.87 -2.68
CA VAL A 164 48.45 17.48 -1.39
C VAL A 164 48.63 15.97 -1.41
N GLU A 165 49.88 15.53 -1.59
CA GLU A 165 50.29 14.15 -1.35
C GLU A 165 50.03 13.83 0.12
N SER A 166 48.90 13.17 0.42
CA SER A 166 48.64 12.58 1.73
C SER A 166 48.85 11.08 1.62
N ASP A 167 50.07 10.67 1.94
CA ASP A 167 50.48 9.29 2.22
C ASP A 167 49.63 8.77 3.40
N SER A 168 48.60 7.96 3.13
CA SER A 168 47.75 7.36 4.17
C SER A 168 47.07 6.09 3.66
N ASP A 169 47.75 4.98 3.94
CA ASP A 169 47.25 3.64 4.30
C ASP A 169 45.97 3.12 3.62
N GLU A 170 46.16 2.08 2.79
CA GLU A 170 45.14 1.12 2.39
C GLU A 170 44.45 0.53 3.63
N ARG A 171 43.24 0.99 3.94
CA ARG A 171 42.32 0.26 4.80
C ARG A 171 41.12 -0.18 3.98
N ALA A 172 41.10 -1.48 3.67
CA ALA A 172 39.95 -2.18 3.17
C ALA A 172 38.71 -1.84 4.02
N ILE A 173 37.73 -1.21 3.40
CA ILE A 173 36.39 -1.04 3.96
C ILE A 173 35.58 -2.17 3.33
N GLU A 174 35.30 -3.19 4.14
CA GLU A 174 34.29 -4.20 3.82
C GLU A 174 32.94 -3.48 3.68
N GLU A 175 32.23 -3.78 2.59
CA GLU A 175 30.92 -3.24 2.28
C GLU A 175 29.90 -3.70 3.34
N GLU A 176 29.64 -2.87 4.35
CA GLU A 176 28.39 -2.95 5.11
C GLU A 176 27.37 -2.00 4.45
N GLU A 177 26.50 -2.58 3.62
CA GLU A 177 25.30 -1.92 3.10
C GLU A 177 24.33 -1.65 4.26
N ASP A 178 24.40 -0.47 4.87
CA ASP A 178 23.30 0.08 5.64
C ASP A 178 23.25 1.60 5.44
N MET A 179 22.33 2.06 4.58
CA MET A 179 22.00 3.49 4.53
C MET A 179 20.52 3.72 4.20
N ALA A 180 19.77 3.88 5.29
CA ALA A 180 18.91 5.01 5.59
C ALA A 180 18.04 5.60 4.46
N VAL A 181 16.74 5.43 4.64
CA VAL A 181 15.68 6.21 4.00
C VAL A 181 15.80 7.66 4.50
N ALA A 182 16.19 8.58 3.63
CA ALA A 182 16.01 10.01 3.84
C ALA A 182 14.76 10.46 3.07
N ASP A 183 13.72 10.71 3.86
CA ASP A 183 12.55 11.51 3.57
C ASP A 183 13.02 12.95 3.29
N GLU A 184 12.62 13.56 2.18
CA GLU A 184 12.52 15.01 2.08
C GLU A 184 11.38 15.42 1.14
N ALA A 185 10.69 16.44 1.62
CA ALA A 185 9.42 17.01 1.18
C ALA A 185 9.55 17.73 -0.17
N ASP A 186 8.50 17.68 -0.99
CA ASP A 186 7.60 18.83 -1.25
C ASP A 186 8.13 19.74 -2.36
N GLU A 187 7.27 19.97 -3.36
CA GLU A 187 6.95 21.28 -3.96
C GLU A 187 5.93 20.97 -5.07
N GLY A 188 4.67 21.31 -4.78
CA GLY A 188 3.65 21.47 -5.81
C GLY A 188 3.91 22.75 -6.60
N ASP A 189 3.60 22.71 -7.88
CA ASP A 189 3.28 23.91 -8.65
C ASP A 189 2.09 23.58 -9.54
N ASP A 190 0.98 24.20 -9.19
CA ASP A 190 -0.23 24.38 -9.99
C ASP A 190 0.08 25.45 -11.03
N GLU A 191 -0.24 25.21 -12.30
CA GLU A 191 -0.84 26.17 -13.24
C GLU A 191 -0.82 25.54 -14.66
N ASP A 192 -1.99 25.41 -15.27
CA ASP A 192 -2.23 25.81 -16.65
C ASP A 192 -3.75 25.74 -16.89
N GLU A 193 -4.35 26.93 -16.78
CA GLU A 193 -5.64 27.29 -17.35
C GLU A 193 -5.52 27.26 -18.88
N ASP A 194 -6.40 26.51 -19.56
CA ASP A 194 -6.74 26.81 -20.95
C ASP A 194 -8.27 26.78 -21.07
N GLU A 195 -8.85 27.98 -20.93
CA GLU A 195 -10.11 28.34 -21.56
C GLU A 195 -9.88 28.45 -23.07
N ASP A 196 -10.71 27.81 -23.89
CA ASP A 196 -11.07 28.34 -25.20
C ASP A 196 -12.49 27.89 -25.58
N GLU A 197 -13.35 28.89 -25.74
CA GLU A 197 -14.70 28.84 -26.29
C GLU A 197 -14.66 28.64 -27.83
N ASP A 198 -15.50 27.74 -28.35
CA ASP A 198 -16.48 27.97 -29.44
C ASP A 198 -17.30 26.70 -29.75
#